data_AF-A0A844MQQ7-F1
#
_entry.id   AF-A0A844MQQ7-F1
#
_cell.length_a   1.000
_cell.length_b   1.000
_cell.length_c   1.000
_cell.angle_alpha   90.00
_cell.angle_beta   90.00
_cell.angle_gamma   90.00
#
_symmetry.space_group_name_H-M   'P 1'
#
loop_
_entity.id
_entity.type
_entity.pdbx_description
1 polymer ?
#
loop_
_entity_poly.entity_id
_entity_poly.type
_entity_poly.pdbx_seq_one_letter_code
_entity_poly.pdbx_strand_id
1 'polypeptide(L)' 'MVEELVKESQALGFSGILKAVTVPSVREFYKKIGFIEDNGTGWMTLTSDAAERFLNRQERRRNNRE' A
#
# COMPACT_ATOMS: atom_id res chain seq x y z
N MET A 1 -6.87 6.46 4.22
CA MET A 1 -7.12 5.07 4.64
C MET A 1 -5.89 4.18 4.47
N VAL A 2 -5.44 3.83 3.26
CA VAL A 2 -4.25 2.95 3.10
C VAL A 2 -2.98 3.56 3.70
N GLU A 3 -2.78 4.87 3.57
CA GLU A 3 -1.64 5.57 4.18
C GLU A 3 -1.59 5.41 5.70
N GLU A 4 -2.73 5.56 6.38
CA GLU A 4 -2.80 5.41 7.84
C GLU A 4 -2.56 3.96 8.27
N LEU A 5 -3.07 2.98 7.51
CA LEU A 5 -2.78 1.57 7.77
C LEU A 5 -1.30 1.23 7.61
N VAL A 6 -0.61 1.84 6.62
CA VAL A 6 0.84 1.65 6.46
C VAL A 6 1.60 2.25 7.66
N LYS A 7 1.23 3.46 8.10
CA LYS A 7 1.85 4.11 9.26
C LYS A 7 1.62 3.31 10.54
N GLU A 8 0.40 2.81 10.76
CA GLU A 8 0.08 1.97 11.92
C GLU A 8 0.87 0.65 11.89
N SER A 9 0.94 -0.01 10.72
CA SER A 9 1.77 -1.20 10.51
C SER A 9 3.25 -0.94 10.86
N GLN A 10 3.80 0.22 10.47
CA GLN A 10 5.16 0.62 10.88
C GLN A 10 5.28 0.86 12.38
N ALA A 11 4.32 1.57 13.00
CA ALA A 11 4.31 1.84 14.43
C ALA A 11 4.25 0.56 15.28
N LEU A 12 3.60 -0.49 14.76
CA LEU A 12 3.51 -1.80 15.39
C LEU A 12 4.72 -2.72 15.08
N GLY A 13 5.70 -2.27 14.28
CA GLY A 13 6.90 -3.04 13.95
C GLY A 13 6.74 -4.04 12.80
N PHE A 14 5.66 -3.94 12.02
CA PHE A 14 5.43 -4.79 10.84
C PHE A 14 6.01 -4.22 9.53
N SER A 15 6.87 -3.22 9.63
CA SER A 15 7.60 -2.62 8.50
C SER A 15 6.71 -2.06 7.38
N GLY A 16 5.44 -1.73 7.67
CA GLY A 16 4.49 -1.21 6.68
C GLY A 16 3.91 -2.26 5.75
N ILE A 17 4.15 -3.56 6.01
CA ILE A 17 3.60 -4.65 5.21
C ILE A 17 2.09 -4.72 5.44
N LEU A 18 1.32 -4.82 4.36
CA LEU A 18 -0.12 -4.99 4.39
C LEU A 18 -0.55 -6.14 3.47
N LYS A 19 -1.55 -6.91 3.90
CA LYS A 19 -2.26 -7.87 3.05
C LYS A 19 -3.71 -7.47 2.90
N ALA A 20 -4.24 -7.59 1.68
CA ALA A 20 -5.61 -7.25 1.36
C ALA A 20 -6.24 -8.36 0.52
N VAL A 21 -7.47 -8.75 0.84
CA VAL A 21 -8.34 -9.49 -0.09
C VAL A 21 -9.00 -8.47 -1.00
N THR A 22 -8.93 -8.67 -2.31
CA THR A 22 -9.47 -7.73 -3.29
C THR A 22 -10.44 -8.42 -4.24
N VAL A 23 -11.53 -7.71 -4.57
CA VAL A 23 -12.40 -8.12 -5.67
C VAL A 23 -11.75 -7.74 -7.01
N PRO A 24 -11.99 -8.50 -8.10
CA PRO A 24 -11.30 -8.28 -9.38
C PRO A 24 -11.39 -6.84 -9.92
N SER A 25 -12.53 -6.17 -9.75
CA SER A 25 -12.78 -4.83 -10.27
C SER A 25 -11.89 -3.74 -9.66
N VAL A 26 -11.31 -3.96 -8.47
CA VAL A 26 -10.49 -2.97 -7.77
C VAL A 26 -9.00 -3.32 -7.72
N ARG A 27 -8.57 -4.44 -8.33
CA ARG A 27 -7.15 -4.86 -8.31
C ARG A 27 -6.22 -3.78 -8.85
N GLU A 28 -6.62 -3.12 -9.93
CA GLU A 28 -5.81 -2.05 -10.55
C GLU A 28 -5.64 -0.83 -9.62
N PHE A 29 -6.57 -0.57 -8.70
CA PHE A 29 -6.39 0.46 -7.69
C PHE A 29 -5.26 0.09 -6.72
N TYR A 30 -5.26 -1.15 -6.21
CA TYR A 30 -4.22 -1.62 -5.29
C TYR A 30 -2.85 -1.76 -5.97
N LYS A 31 -2.80 -2.18 -7.24
CA LYS A 31 -1.55 -2.18 -8.02
C LYS A 31 -0.94 -0.79 -8.18
N LYS A 32 -1.77 0.25 -8.40
CA LYS A 32 -1.28 1.65 -8.46
C LYS A 32 -0.64 2.12 -7.16
N ILE A 33 -1.13 1.61 -6.03
CA ILE A 33 -0.54 1.87 -4.71
C ILE A 33 0.80 1.13 -4.56
N GLY A 34 0.95 -0.03 -5.17
CA GLY A 34 2.17 -0.85 -5.15
C GLY A 34 1.94 -2.27 -4.63
N PHE A 35 0.69 -2.69 -4.42
CA PHE A 35 0.37 -4.06 -4.05
C PHE A 35 0.62 -5.02 -5.22
N ILE A 36 1.11 -6.22 -4.91
CA ILE A 36 1.31 -7.34 -5.85
C ILE A 36 0.30 -8.45 -5.56
N GLU A 37 -0.16 -9.16 -6.59
CA GLU A 37 -1.14 -10.24 -6.43
C GLU A 37 -0.46 -11.55 -6.02
N ASP A 38 -1.00 -12.22 -5.00
CA ASP A 38 -0.51 -13.49 -4.50
C ASP A 38 -1.19 -14.64 -5.30
N ASN A 39 -0.49 -15.16 -6.31
CA ASN A 39 -0.81 -16.41 -7.01
C ASN A 39 -2.28 -16.56 -7.48
N GLY A 40 -2.93 -15.49 -7.92
CA GLY A 40 -4.29 -15.52 -8.48
C GLY A 40 -5.41 -15.75 -7.46
N THR A 41 -5.10 -15.76 -6.16
CA THR A 41 -6.04 -16.07 -5.07
C THR A 41 -6.95 -14.88 -4.71
N GLY A 42 -6.77 -13.73 -5.36
CA GLY A 42 -7.44 -12.45 -5.01
C GLY A 42 -6.80 -11.73 -3.82
N TRP A 43 -5.84 -12.37 -3.14
CA TRP A 43 -4.98 -11.72 -2.16
C TRP A 43 -3.95 -10.85 -2.84
N MET A 44 -3.65 -9.72 -2.21
CA MET A 44 -2.60 -8.83 -2.64
C MET A 44 -1.76 -8.38 -1.43
N THR A 45 -0.45 -8.28 -1.64
CA THR A 45 0.52 -7.88 -0.62
C THR A 45 1.19 -6.56 -0.99
N LEU A 46 1.25 -5.61 -0.05
CA LEU A 46 2.13 -4.45 -0.11
C LEU A 46 3.40 -4.79 0.67
N THR A 47 4.53 -4.84 -0.02
CA THR A 47 5.83 -5.09 0.60
C THR A 47 6.35 -3.86 1.34
N SER A 48 7.32 -4.04 2.23
CA SER A 48 7.91 -2.92 2.99
C SER A 48 8.53 -1.83 2.08
N ASP A 49 9.28 -2.22 1.04
CA ASP A 49 9.81 -1.27 0.04
C ASP A 49 8.69 -0.53 -0.71
N ALA A 50 7.62 -1.23 -1.12
CA ALA A 50 6.49 -0.60 -1.80
C ALA A 50 5.72 0.34 -0.87
N ALA A 51 5.62 0.01 0.42
CA ALA A 51 5.00 0.83 1.45
C ALA A 51 5.76 2.15 1.67
N GLU A 52 7.08 2.09 1.77
CA GLU A 52 7.94 3.28 1.89
C GLU A 52 7.81 4.19 0.66
N ARG A 53 7.92 3.63 -0.55
CA ARG A 53 7.70 4.38 -1.80
C ARG A 53 6.30 5.00 -1.87
N PHE A 54 5.29 4.31 -1.35
CA PHE A 54 3.93 4.82 -1.30
C PHE A 54 3.81 6.04 -0.38
N LEU A 55 4.34 5.98 0.84
CA LEU A 55 4.34 7.12 1.77
C LEU A 55 5.09 8.33 1.20
N ASN A 56 6.30 8.11 0.66
CA ASN A 56 7.09 9.17 0.03
C ASN A 56 6.33 9.85 -1.12
N ARG A 57 5.55 9.09 -1.90
CA ARG A 57 4.68 9.67 -2.95
C ARG A 57 3.53 10.49 -2.38
N GLN A 58 2.91 10.08 -1.26
CA GLN A 58 1.85 10.87 -0.63
C GLN A 58 2.39 12.18 -0.06
N GLU A 59 3.56 12.13 0.58
CA GLU A 59 4.23 13.33 1.11
C GLU A 59 4.56 14.33 0.00
N ARG A 60 5.19 13.89 -1.10
CA ARG A 60 5.46 14.76 -2.26
C ARG A 60 4.20 15.39 -2.84
N ARG A 61 3.08 14.67 -2.87
CA ARG A 61 1.79 15.21 -3.35
C ARG A 61 1.21 16.27 -2.43
N ARG A 62 1.46 16.18 -1.12
CA ARG A 62 1.08 17.23 -0.16
C ARG A 62 1.96 18.46 -0.35
N ASN A 63 3.28 18.29 -0.44
CA ASN A 63 4.22 19.40 -0.55
C ASN A 63 4.12 20.15 -1.90
N ASN A 64 3.67 19.49 -2.97
CA ASN A 64 3.44 20.14 -4.28
C ASN A 64 2.07 20.82 -4.39
N ARG A 65 1.22 20.76 -3.36
CA ARG A 65 -0.10 21.44 -3.31
C ARG A 65 -0.07 22.73 -2.50
N GLU A 66 1.06 23.07 -1.92
CA GLU A 66 1.38 24.36 -1.28
C GLU A 66 2.11 25.28 -2.27
#